data_AF-A2GCE9-F1
#
_entry.id   AF-A2GCE9-F1
#
_cell.length_a   1.000
_cell.length_b   1.000
_cell.length_c   1.000
_cell.angle_alpha   90.00
_cell.angle_beta   90.00
_cell.angle_gamma   90.00
#
_symmetry.space_group_name_H-M   'P 1'
#
loop_
_entity.id
_entity.type
_entity.pdbx_description
1 polymer ?
#
loop_
_entity_poly.entity_id
_entity_poly.type
_entity_poly.pdbx_seq_one_letter_code
_entity_poly.pdbx_strand_id
1 'polypeptide(L)'
;MNRIEEAMEICFYSEDDALASKAFLLFSKLDIGIINPTTFNYALLSKATNIFIKSPAPDKVISRLSSLILYSIRNFPNDCLETCGIIIQLLQYIYVGGCAEMFQSICDFNSPCTQIQSFLVEASLSECVNKSLQTASNKESICQLIRLIRMSSGNNVLAPSFKIPEICLSVITYIHEEDQYMQAQIWRCLTGLISETTYSTLSFVLEQAFDIVEQMQQKLNMSNIFTFDFVGKYIKFDTSVAPIYNDKRIFDFSIVLMEKYQDCTNLIVSICRLLKNALDIPELHPIVIRSIVPYMIFVTQTEKRNATIALSYSFLSDLVTKAQTQRVLKKELEAIPDFKVFCDKYLFPYNELLYAKYGGGFSRVNRRKSSSLFVD
;
A
#
# COMPACT_ATOMS: atom_id res chain seq x y z
N MET A 1 4.52 36.73 30.10
CA MET A 1 4.62 35.76 29.00
C MET A 1 3.81 34.53 29.37
N ASN A 2 3.14 33.92 28.41
CA ASN A 2 2.40 32.69 28.64
C ASN A 2 3.42 31.55 28.82
N ARG A 3 3.34 30.77 29.90
CA ARG A 3 4.30 29.68 30.20
C ARG A 3 4.43 28.67 29.06
N ILE A 4 3.36 28.50 28.26
CA ILE A 4 3.36 27.65 27.07
C ILE A 4 4.30 28.21 25.98
N GLU A 5 4.31 29.52 25.77
CA GLU A 5 5.15 30.17 24.74
C GLU A 5 6.64 30.07 25.10
N GLU A 6 6.98 30.24 26.38
CA GLU A 6 8.36 30.08 26.88
C GLU A 6 8.84 28.63 26.72
N ALA A 7 8.02 27.65 27.12
CA ALA A 7 8.35 26.24 26.94
C ALA A 7 8.45 25.86 25.45
N MET A 8 7.60 26.46 24.60
CA MET A 8 7.65 26.25 23.15
C MET A 8 8.94 26.83 22.55
N GLU A 9 9.41 27.98 23.02
CA GLU A 9 10.69 28.55 22.60
C GLU A 9 11.86 27.61 22.95
N ILE A 10 11.88 27.07 24.18
CA ILE A 10 12.91 26.11 24.62
C ILE A 10 12.88 24.83 23.76
N CYS A 11 11.69 24.34 23.40
CA CYS A 11 11.52 23.14 22.57
C CYS A 11 12.27 23.23 21.22
N PHE A 12 12.38 24.43 20.66
CA PHE A 12 13.00 24.67 19.35
C PHE A 12 14.43 25.16 19.38
N TYR A 13 15.10 25.12 20.54
CA TYR A 13 16.55 25.36 20.59
C TYR A 13 17.31 24.33 19.75
N SER A 14 18.25 24.83 18.95
CA SER A 14 18.98 24.07 17.93
C SER A 14 20.09 23.19 18.49
N GLU A 15 20.62 23.53 19.67
CA GLU A 15 21.67 22.76 20.33
C GLU A 15 21.10 21.46 20.94
N ASP A 16 21.97 20.47 21.18
CA ASP A 16 21.64 19.25 21.93
C ASP A 16 21.44 19.56 23.42
N ASP A 17 20.46 20.40 23.70
CA ASP A 17 20.08 20.79 25.03
C ASP A 17 19.10 19.75 25.59
N ALA A 18 19.47 19.18 26.73
CA ALA A 18 18.61 18.32 27.51
C ALA A 18 17.29 19.02 27.87
N LEU A 19 17.28 20.35 28.04
CA LEU A 19 16.08 21.14 28.28
C LEU A 19 15.14 21.16 27.07
N ALA A 20 15.68 21.35 25.86
CA ALA A 20 14.88 21.33 24.63
C ALA A 20 14.19 19.97 24.43
N SER A 21 14.91 18.88 24.70
CA SER A 21 14.37 17.52 24.63
C SER A 21 13.30 17.26 25.68
N LYS A 22 13.48 17.78 26.91
CA LYS A 22 12.48 17.70 27.98
C LYS A 22 11.23 18.51 27.65
N ALA A 23 11.40 19.71 27.10
CA ALA A 23 10.29 20.56 26.67
C ALA A 23 9.49 19.91 25.53
N PHE A 24 10.19 19.31 24.54
CA PHE A 24 9.53 18.53 23.49
C PHE A 24 8.78 17.31 24.04
N LEU A 25 9.40 16.56 24.97
CA LEU A 25 8.77 15.41 25.61
C LEU A 25 7.51 15.82 26.40
N LEU A 26 7.57 16.97 27.07
CA LEU A 26 6.44 17.55 27.79
C LEU A 26 5.26 17.75 26.83
N PHE A 27 5.44 18.45 25.72
CA PHE A 27 4.35 18.69 24.76
C PHE A 27 3.85 17.42 24.06
N SER A 28 4.73 16.51 23.69
CA SER A 28 4.36 15.27 22.99
C SER A 28 3.60 14.27 23.86
N LYS A 29 3.67 14.40 25.18
CA LYS A 29 3.00 13.52 26.16
C LYS A 29 1.96 14.24 27.00
N LEU A 30 1.69 15.51 26.74
CA LEU A 30 0.81 16.28 27.60
C LEU A 30 -0.62 15.77 27.50
N ASP A 31 -1.35 15.82 28.61
CA ASP A 31 -2.78 15.55 28.60
C ASP A 31 -3.51 16.70 27.87
N ILE A 32 -4.40 16.34 26.96
CA ILE A 32 -5.22 17.24 26.14
C ILE A 32 -5.98 18.23 27.05
N GLY A 33 -6.38 17.80 28.26
CA GLY A 33 -7.10 18.65 29.21
C GLY A 33 -6.30 19.82 29.80
N ILE A 34 -4.98 19.84 29.66
CA ILE A 34 -4.10 20.86 30.26
C ILE A 34 -3.76 21.98 29.26
N ILE A 35 -3.87 21.72 27.95
CA ILE A 35 -3.47 22.66 26.89
C ILE A 35 -4.71 23.35 26.33
N ASN A 36 -4.70 24.68 26.29
CA ASN A 36 -5.63 25.43 25.46
C ASN A 36 -5.24 25.27 23.97
N PRO A 37 -6.08 24.63 23.12
CA PRO A 37 -5.72 24.28 21.74
C PRO A 37 -5.35 25.50 20.90
N THR A 38 -6.15 26.56 20.97
CA THR A 38 -5.94 27.81 20.21
C THR A 38 -4.60 28.45 20.55
N THR A 39 -4.28 28.52 21.84
CA THR A 39 -3.02 29.10 22.34
C THR A 39 -1.82 28.29 21.85
N PHE A 40 -1.92 26.95 21.93
CA PHE A 40 -0.87 26.06 21.47
C PHE A 40 -0.63 26.17 19.97
N ASN A 41 -1.71 26.17 19.17
CA ASN A 41 -1.65 26.27 17.72
C ASN A 41 -1.05 27.60 17.26
N TYR A 42 -1.46 28.71 17.87
CA TYR A 42 -0.89 30.03 17.57
C TYR A 42 0.60 30.12 17.92
N ALA A 43 0.99 29.61 19.09
CA ALA A 43 2.39 29.55 19.49
C ALA A 43 3.22 28.69 18.52
N LEU A 44 2.69 27.53 18.12
CA LEU A 44 3.32 26.64 17.15
C LEU A 44 3.49 27.30 15.79
N LEU A 45 2.46 27.98 15.28
CA LEU A 45 2.48 28.72 14.02
C LEU A 45 3.52 29.85 14.03
N SER A 46 3.59 30.60 15.12
CA SER A 46 4.59 31.65 15.30
C SER A 46 6.02 31.09 15.24
N LYS A 47 6.27 29.97 15.94
CA LYS A 47 7.60 29.31 15.91
C LYS A 47 7.93 28.73 14.55
N ALA A 48 6.99 28.04 13.91
CA ALA A 48 7.16 27.50 12.57
C ALA A 48 7.57 28.61 11.58
N THR A 49 6.86 29.74 11.59
CA THR A 49 7.17 30.89 10.74
C THR A 49 8.59 31.40 10.97
N ASN A 50 9.01 31.55 12.23
CA ASN A 50 10.38 31.96 12.56
C ASN A 50 11.44 30.94 12.11
N ILE A 51 11.14 29.64 12.18
CA ILE A 51 12.03 28.58 11.71
C ILE A 51 12.20 28.66 10.20
N PHE A 52 11.12 28.83 9.43
CA PHE A 52 11.20 28.88 7.96
C PHE A 52 11.88 30.16 7.43
N ILE A 53 11.77 31.28 8.14
CA ILE A 53 12.48 32.51 7.78
C ILE A 53 14.00 32.32 7.86
N LYS A 54 14.51 31.48 8.77
CA LYS A 54 15.94 31.27 9.03
C LYS A 54 16.60 30.17 8.17
N SER A 55 16.06 29.88 6.98
CA SER A 55 16.51 28.76 6.11
C SER A 55 18.04 28.76 5.85
N PRO A 56 18.73 27.59 5.94
CA PRO A 56 18.18 26.26 6.24
C PRO A 56 18.00 26.02 7.75
N ALA A 57 16.83 25.50 8.11
CA ALA A 57 16.55 25.11 9.49
C ALA A 57 17.22 23.76 9.85
N PRO A 58 17.73 23.58 11.09
CA PRO A 58 18.31 22.31 11.50
C PRO A 58 17.29 21.15 11.50
N ASP A 59 17.68 19.98 10.99
CA ASP A 59 16.81 18.80 10.86
C ASP A 59 16.10 18.41 12.17
N LYS A 60 16.80 18.50 13.31
CA LYS A 60 16.22 18.21 14.63
C LYS A 60 15.06 19.14 14.96
N VAL A 61 15.20 20.43 14.63
CA VAL A 61 14.17 21.46 14.86
C VAL A 61 12.97 21.18 13.97
N ILE A 62 13.21 20.86 12.69
CA ILE A 62 12.14 20.47 11.75
C ILE A 62 11.43 19.19 12.23
N SER A 63 12.18 18.18 12.67
CA SER A 63 11.60 16.93 13.16
C SER A 63 10.69 17.14 14.38
N ARG A 64 11.10 18.00 15.32
CA ARG A 64 10.27 18.38 16.48
C ARG A 64 9.03 19.15 16.02
N LEU A 65 9.19 20.08 15.07
CA LEU A 65 8.09 20.87 14.53
C LEU A 65 7.02 19.99 13.89
N SER A 66 7.42 19.09 12.98
CA SER A 66 6.50 18.14 12.33
C SER A 66 5.81 17.23 13.33
N SER A 67 6.51 16.79 14.37
CA SER A 67 5.93 15.95 15.43
C SER A 67 4.88 16.69 16.24
N LEU A 68 5.13 17.96 16.59
CA LEU A 68 4.16 18.79 17.31
C LEU A 68 2.95 19.18 16.46
N ILE A 69 3.15 19.39 15.15
CA ILE A 69 2.05 19.59 14.20
C ILE A 69 1.20 18.32 14.12
N LEU A 70 1.81 17.14 13.99
CA LEU A 70 1.07 15.89 13.98
C LEU A 70 0.29 15.68 15.29
N TYR A 71 0.92 16.00 16.42
CA TYR A 71 0.26 15.98 17.73
C TYR A 71 -0.95 16.91 17.76
N SER A 72 -0.81 18.14 17.25
CA SER A 72 -1.91 19.09 17.14
C SER A 72 -3.06 18.55 16.29
N ILE A 73 -2.75 17.96 15.13
CA ILE A 73 -3.76 17.42 14.21
C ILE A 73 -4.54 16.28 14.85
N ARG A 74 -3.87 15.41 15.59
CA ARG A 74 -4.49 14.23 16.22
C ARG A 74 -5.35 14.59 17.42
N ASN A 75 -4.94 15.56 18.23
CA ASN A 75 -5.62 15.89 19.48
C ASN A 75 -6.61 17.06 19.34
N PHE A 76 -6.40 17.96 18.37
CA PHE A 76 -7.18 19.17 18.18
C PHE A 76 -7.57 19.38 16.70
N PRO A 77 -8.23 18.40 16.04
CA PRO A 77 -8.47 18.43 14.60
C PRO A 77 -9.25 19.67 14.14
N ASN A 78 -10.24 20.12 14.93
CA ASN A 78 -11.06 21.29 14.59
C ASN A 78 -10.30 22.63 14.75
N ASP A 79 -9.36 22.70 15.70
CA ASP A 79 -8.66 23.95 16.04
C ASP A 79 -7.36 24.15 15.24
N CYS A 80 -6.87 23.11 14.57
CA CYS A 80 -5.57 23.15 13.89
C CYS A 80 -5.61 23.59 12.43
N LEU A 81 -6.81 23.70 11.82
CA LEU A 81 -6.98 24.03 10.40
C LEU A 81 -6.28 25.34 9.99
N GLU A 82 -6.38 26.39 10.81
CA GLU A 82 -5.74 27.68 10.55
C GLU A 82 -4.20 27.60 10.48
N THR A 83 -3.62 26.58 11.11
CA THR A 83 -2.17 26.35 11.14
C THR A 83 -1.68 25.34 10.10
N CYS A 84 -2.59 24.70 9.36
CA CYS A 84 -2.26 23.61 8.45
C CYS A 84 -1.51 24.06 7.19
N GLY A 85 -1.51 25.36 6.87
CA GLY A 85 -0.70 25.89 5.75
C GLY A 85 0.80 25.62 5.90
N ILE A 86 1.29 25.44 7.12
CA ILE A 86 2.68 25.03 7.40
C ILE A 86 3.01 23.64 6.84
N ILE A 87 2.04 22.74 6.76
CA ILE A 87 2.25 21.36 6.29
C ILE A 87 2.85 21.38 4.88
N ILE A 88 2.37 22.26 4.00
CA ILE A 88 2.90 22.41 2.63
C ILE A 88 4.35 22.89 2.66
N GLN A 89 4.69 23.84 3.54
CA GLN A 89 6.07 24.36 3.66
C GLN A 89 7.06 23.32 4.17
N LEU A 90 6.59 22.33 4.94
CA LEU A 90 7.41 21.22 5.43
C LEU A 90 7.83 20.23 4.33
N LEU A 91 7.18 20.27 3.16
CA LEU A 91 7.48 19.38 2.04
C LEU A 91 8.94 19.50 1.55
N GLN A 92 9.54 20.70 1.63
CA GLN A 92 10.96 20.90 1.29
C GLN A 92 11.92 20.14 2.23
N TYR A 93 11.44 19.72 3.40
CA TYR A 93 12.17 18.95 4.40
C TYR A 93 11.66 17.51 4.51
N ILE A 94 11.03 16.97 3.46
CA ILE A 94 10.45 15.61 3.48
C ILE A 94 11.48 14.51 3.75
N TYR A 95 12.77 14.76 3.53
CA TYR A 95 13.87 13.85 3.89
C TYR A 95 14.08 13.74 5.41
N VAL A 96 13.61 14.70 6.20
CA VAL A 96 13.70 14.66 7.66
C VAL A 96 12.69 13.64 8.20
N GLY A 97 13.15 12.67 8.99
CA GLY A 97 12.33 11.55 9.49
C GLY A 97 11.00 11.96 10.13
N GLY A 98 10.99 12.93 11.04
CA GLY A 98 9.74 13.41 11.67
C GLY A 98 8.77 14.08 10.69
N CYS A 99 9.29 14.71 9.62
CA CYS A 99 8.45 15.26 8.56
C CYS A 99 7.83 14.14 7.72
N ALA A 100 8.65 13.16 7.29
CA ALA A 100 8.16 11.98 6.58
C ALA A 100 7.10 11.22 7.40
N GLU A 101 7.30 11.01 8.69
CA GLU A 101 6.34 10.35 9.59
C GLU A 101 5.02 11.12 9.72
N MET A 102 5.08 12.46 9.82
CA MET A 102 3.89 13.31 9.83
C MET A 102 3.06 13.12 8.55
N PHE A 103 3.70 13.25 7.38
CA PHE A 103 3.02 13.05 6.10
C PHE A 103 2.46 11.64 5.96
N GLN A 104 3.22 10.62 6.34
CA GLN A 104 2.76 9.23 6.33
C GLN A 104 1.53 9.05 7.23
N SER A 105 1.52 9.63 8.43
CA SER A 105 0.36 9.54 9.31
C SER A 105 -0.88 10.26 8.76
N ILE A 106 -0.71 11.40 8.11
CA ILE A 106 -1.83 12.17 7.55
C ILE A 106 -2.39 11.47 6.31
N CYS A 107 -1.51 10.96 5.45
CA CYS A 107 -1.86 10.36 4.16
C CYS A 107 -2.13 8.85 4.22
N ASP A 108 -2.10 8.22 5.40
CA ASP A 108 -2.42 6.80 5.53
C ASP A 108 -3.86 6.49 5.10
N PHE A 109 -4.09 5.27 4.58
CA PHE A 109 -5.40 4.84 4.09
C PHE A 109 -6.48 4.88 5.17
N ASN A 110 -6.13 4.52 6.41
CA ASN A 110 -7.04 4.46 7.54
C ASN A 110 -6.88 5.67 8.48
N SER A 111 -6.22 6.74 8.01
CA SER A 111 -5.96 7.89 8.85
C SER A 111 -7.25 8.62 9.24
N PRO A 112 -7.46 8.94 10.53
CA PRO A 112 -8.63 9.68 10.99
C PRO A 112 -8.58 11.17 10.62
N CYS A 113 -7.50 11.64 9.99
CA CYS A 113 -7.23 13.05 9.69
C CYS A 113 -8.01 13.58 8.47
N THR A 114 -9.28 13.23 8.30
CA THR A 114 -10.07 13.52 7.09
C THR A 114 -10.22 15.02 6.82
N GLN A 115 -10.46 15.84 7.85
CA GLN A 115 -10.55 17.30 7.71
C GLN A 115 -9.26 17.90 7.15
N ILE A 116 -8.10 17.44 7.64
CA ILE A 116 -6.79 17.90 7.17
C ILE A 116 -6.52 17.40 5.75
N GLN A 117 -6.90 16.17 5.43
CA GLN A 117 -6.80 15.64 4.08
C GLN A 117 -7.61 16.49 3.09
N SER A 118 -8.84 16.89 3.45
CA SER A 118 -9.65 17.79 2.61
C SER A 118 -8.99 19.15 2.42
N PHE A 119 -8.46 19.76 3.49
CA PHE A 119 -7.69 20.99 3.40
C PHE A 119 -6.48 20.85 2.46
N LEU A 120 -5.77 19.71 2.52
CA LEU A 120 -4.62 19.45 1.64
C LEU A 120 -5.01 19.27 0.17
N VAL A 121 -6.22 18.78 -0.11
CA VAL A 121 -6.77 18.78 -1.47
C VAL A 121 -7.02 20.22 -1.94
N GLU A 122 -7.67 21.04 -1.12
CA GLU A 122 -7.96 22.45 -1.44
C GLU A 122 -6.67 23.28 -1.62
N ALA A 123 -5.63 22.95 -0.86
CA ALA A 123 -4.31 23.58 -0.96
C ALA A 123 -3.43 23.02 -2.10
N SER A 124 -3.99 22.21 -3.00
CA SER A 124 -3.28 21.59 -4.14
C SER A 124 -1.99 20.85 -3.74
N LEU A 125 -2.04 20.05 -2.66
CA LEU A 125 -0.88 19.28 -2.21
C LEU A 125 -0.28 18.43 -3.34
N SER A 126 -1.10 17.83 -4.20
CA SER A 126 -0.61 17.01 -5.31
C SER A 126 0.27 17.80 -6.29
N GLU A 127 -0.08 19.04 -6.62
CA GLU A 127 0.73 19.92 -7.47
C GLU A 127 2.05 20.29 -6.80
N CYS A 128 2.02 20.59 -5.51
CA CYS A 128 3.22 20.88 -4.71
C CYS A 128 4.17 19.68 -4.64
N VAL A 129 3.62 18.48 -4.42
CA VAL A 129 4.39 17.23 -4.44
C VAL A 129 4.97 16.95 -5.82
N ASN A 130 4.18 17.15 -6.89
CA ASN A 130 4.64 16.94 -8.25
C ASN A 130 5.81 17.87 -8.60
N LYS A 131 5.66 19.16 -8.30
CA LYS A 131 6.71 20.16 -8.51
C LYS A 131 7.96 19.84 -7.69
N SER A 132 7.79 19.46 -6.42
CA SER A 132 8.90 19.10 -5.54
C SER A 132 9.63 17.87 -6.04
N LEU A 133 8.92 16.89 -6.60
CA LEU A 133 9.51 15.70 -7.20
C LEU A 133 10.38 16.09 -8.40
N GLN A 134 9.84 16.89 -9.32
CA GLN A 134 10.56 17.33 -10.52
C GLN A 134 11.81 18.17 -10.22
N THR A 135 11.85 18.91 -9.11
CA THR A 135 13.00 19.74 -8.73
C THR A 135 13.92 19.09 -7.70
N ALA A 136 13.59 17.91 -7.17
CA ALA A 136 14.39 17.25 -6.15
C ALA A 136 15.68 16.68 -6.75
N SER A 137 16.81 17.00 -6.12
CA SER A 137 18.13 16.45 -6.46
C SER A 137 18.60 15.36 -5.50
N ASN A 138 18.06 15.35 -4.27
CA ASN A 138 18.41 14.36 -3.24
C ASN A 138 17.57 13.09 -3.41
N LYS A 139 18.24 11.93 -3.54
CA LYS A 139 17.61 10.61 -3.63
C LYS A 139 16.67 10.29 -2.47
N GLU A 140 17.03 10.68 -1.26
CA GLU A 140 16.19 10.49 -0.08
C GLU A 140 14.88 11.29 -0.20
N SER A 141 14.95 12.56 -0.59
CA SER A 141 13.77 13.38 -0.84
C SER A 141 12.88 12.78 -1.94
N ILE A 142 13.46 12.37 -3.07
CA ILE A 142 12.73 11.71 -4.17
C ILE A 142 12.01 10.47 -3.64
N CYS A 143 12.72 9.62 -2.89
CA CYS A 143 12.13 8.41 -2.34
C CYS A 143 10.96 8.69 -1.39
N GLN A 144 11.07 9.71 -0.53
CA GLN A 144 9.99 10.08 0.38
C GLN A 144 8.80 10.71 -0.35
N LEU A 145 9.05 11.50 -1.41
CA LEU A 145 8.00 12.06 -2.27
C LEU A 145 7.24 10.95 -3.02
N ILE A 146 7.94 9.96 -3.59
CA ILE A 146 7.33 8.79 -4.22
C ILE A 146 6.49 8.00 -3.21
N ARG A 147 6.99 7.83 -1.98
CA ARG A 147 6.25 7.18 -0.90
C ARG A 147 5.00 7.97 -0.51
N LEU A 148 5.09 9.29 -0.45
CA LEU A 148 3.96 10.18 -0.19
C LEU A 148 2.89 10.04 -1.28
N ILE A 149 3.27 10.10 -2.56
CA ILE A 149 2.35 9.88 -3.69
C ILE A 149 1.64 8.53 -3.58
N ARG A 150 2.38 7.46 -3.26
CA ARG A 150 1.79 6.13 -3.06
C ARG A 150 0.75 6.13 -1.94
N MET A 151 1.03 6.79 -0.82
CA MET A 151 0.10 6.81 0.32
C MET A 151 -1.14 7.64 0.01
N SER A 152 -0.95 8.83 -0.55
CA SER A 152 -2.05 9.71 -0.97
C SER A 152 -2.92 9.08 -2.06
N SER A 153 -2.35 8.33 -3.02
CA SER A 153 -3.12 7.59 -4.02
C SER A 153 -3.90 6.41 -3.44
N GLY A 154 -3.50 5.89 -2.28
CA GLY A 154 -4.28 4.90 -1.54
C GLY A 154 -5.45 5.54 -0.78
N ASN A 155 -5.25 6.71 -0.19
CA ASN A 155 -6.18 7.39 0.70
C ASN A 155 -7.48 7.84 0.01
N ASN A 156 -8.64 7.60 0.64
CA ASN A 156 -9.94 7.86 0.02
C ASN A 156 -10.21 9.35 -0.29
N VAL A 157 -9.65 10.27 0.49
CA VAL A 157 -9.85 11.73 0.32
C VAL A 157 -8.85 12.30 -0.68
N LEU A 158 -7.58 11.89 -0.58
CA LEU A 158 -6.48 12.41 -1.41
C LEU A 158 -6.35 11.71 -2.77
N ALA A 159 -6.83 10.48 -2.92
CA ALA A 159 -6.61 9.70 -4.14
C ALA A 159 -7.03 10.41 -5.43
N PRO A 160 -8.18 11.11 -5.51
CA PRO A 160 -8.59 11.78 -6.74
C PRO A 160 -7.58 12.83 -7.22
N SER A 161 -6.89 13.54 -6.32
CA SER A 161 -5.91 14.57 -6.70
C SER A 161 -4.53 14.00 -7.04
N PHE A 162 -4.24 12.76 -6.65
CA PHE A 162 -2.96 12.09 -6.91
C PHE A 162 -3.01 11.07 -8.06
N LYS A 163 -4.18 10.51 -8.38
CA LYS A 163 -4.37 9.56 -9.49
C LYS A 163 -4.66 10.29 -10.81
N ILE A 164 -3.70 11.11 -11.21
CA ILE A 164 -3.74 11.90 -12.44
C ILE A 164 -2.53 11.57 -13.34
N PRO A 165 -2.64 11.71 -14.67
CA PRO A 165 -1.57 11.41 -15.61
C PRO A 165 -0.25 12.15 -15.32
N GLU A 166 -0.31 13.40 -14.87
CA GLU A 166 0.85 14.26 -14.62
C GLU A 166 1.75 13.70 -13.51
N ILE A 167 1.13 13.13 -12.47
CA ILE A 167 1.84 12.45 -11.38
C ILE A 167 2.47 11.15 -11.89
N CYS A 168 1.75 10.39 -12.72
CA CYS A 168 2.28 9.16 -13.31
C CYS A 168 3.54 9.44 -14.14
N LEU A 169 3.47 10.42 -15.03
CA LEU A 169 4.61 10.83 -15.87
C LEU A 169 5.81 11.26 -15.02
N SER A 170 5.59 12.00 -13.94
CA SER A 170 6.67 12.46 -13.05
C SER A 170 7.28 11.34 -12.21
N VAL A 171 6.56 10.25 -11.94
CA VAL A 171 7.15 9.06 -11.31
C VAL A 171 7.90 8.21 -12.35
N ILE A 172 7.40 8.13 -13.59
CA ILE A 172 8.03 7.36 -14.69
C ILE A 172 9.42 7.90 -15.05
N THR A 173 9.69 9.21 -14.88
CA THR A 173 11.03 9.76 -15.14
C THR A 173 12.16 9.10 -14.35
N TYR A 174 11.83 8.45 -13.22
CA TYR A 174 12.79 7.74 -12.37
C TYR A 174 12.83 6.22 -12.62
N ILE A 175 12.08 5.69 -13.59
CA ILE A 175 11.92 4.24 -13.81
C ILE A 175 13.22 3.50 -14.14
N HIS A 176 14.28 4.22 -14.54
CA HIS A 176 15.59 3.65 -14.87
C HIS A 176 16.65 3.85 -13.76
N GLU A 177 16.25 4.27 -12.56
CA GLU A 177 17.17 4.36 -11.42
C GLU A 177 17.81 3.01 -11.08
N GLU A 178 19.12 2.99 -10.81
CA GLU A 178 19.86 1.75 -10.53
C GLU A 178 19.64 1.24 -9.09
N ASP A 179 19.27 2.14 -8.17
CA ASP A 179 19.06 1.79 -6.77
C ASP A 179 17.84 0.88 -6.59
N GLN A 180 18.08 -0.35 -6.12
CA GLN A 180 17.03 -1.37 -5.99
C GLN A 180 15.92 -0.97 -5.02
N TYR A 181 16.25 -0.20 -3.98
CA TYR A 181 15.27 0.26 -3.01
C TYR A 181 14.36 1.33 -3.61
N MET A 182 14.93 2.29 -4.34
CA MET A 182 14.19 3.31 -5.08
C MET A 182 13.31 2.69 -6.17
N GLN A 183 13.86 1.74 -6.95
CA GLN A 183 13.08 0.95 -7.92
C GLN A 183 11.87 0.28 -7.28
N ALA A 184 12.05 -0.33 -6.11
CA ALA A 184 10.95 -0.93 -5.38
C ALA A 184 9.88 0.11 -4.98
N GLN A 185 10.28 1.31 -4.55
CA GLN A 185 9.30 2.37 -4.26
C GLN A 185 8.58 2.88 -5.51
N ILE A 186 9.29 3.03 -6.64
CA ILE A 186 8.73 3.47 -7.92
C ILE A 186 7.64 2.49 -8.37
N TRP A 187 7.98 1.20 -8.52
CA TRP A 187 7.00 0.20 -8.98
C TRP A 187 5.81 0.06 -8.03
N ARG A 188 6.05 0.15 -6.72
CA ARG A 188 4.98 0.15 -5.73
C ARG A 188 4.09 1.40 -5.84
N CYS A 189 4.67 2.55 -6.14
CA CYS A 189 3.93 3.80 -6.39
C CYS A 189 3.10 3.71 -7.66
N LEU A 190 3.70 3.29 -8.78
CA LEU A 190 3.01 3.09 -10.06
C LEU A 190 1.83 2.13 -9.92
N THR A 191 2.00 1.02 -9.19
CA THR A 191 0.91 0.11 -8.86
C THR A 191 -0.23 0.82 -8.11
N GLY A 192 0.09 1.68 -7.14
CA GLY A 192 -0.91 2.48 -6.41
C GLY A 192 -1.67 3.45 -7.31
N LEU A 193 -0.97 4.04 -8.28
CA LEU A 193 -1.49 5.04 -9.22
C LEU A 193 -2.45 4.47 -10.28
N ILE A 194 -2.40 3.16 -10.59
CA ILE A 194 -3.32 2.56 -11.57
C ILE A 194 -4.80 2.78 -11.16
N SER A 195 -5.54 3.44 -12.05
CA SER A 195 -6.97 3.69 -12.04
C SER A 195 -7.51 3.86 -13.47
N GLU A 196 -8.84 3.97 -13.60
CA GLU A 196 -9.54 4.28 -14.86
C GLU A 196 -8.99 5.53 -15.58
N THR A 197 -8.45 6.49 -14.81
CA THR A 197 -7.91 7.76 -15.34
C THR A 197 -6.45 7.70 -15.76
N THR A 198 -5.68 6.71 -15.29
CA THR A 198 -4.21 6.68 -15.40
C THR A 198 -3.65 5.47 -16.13
N TYR A 199 -4.43 4.40 -16.30
CA TYR A 199 -3.94 3.15 -16.90
C TYR A 199 -3.35 3.39 -18.30
N SER A 200 -3.99 4.23 -19.12
CA SER A 200 -3.52 4.56 -20.47
C SER A 200 -2.15 5.23 -20.46
N THR A 201 -1.89 6.13 -19.50
CA THR A 201 -0.58 6.75 -19.29
C THR A 201 0.45 5.74 -18.80
N LEU A 202 0.05 4.76 -17.98
CA LEU A 202 0.93 3.72 -17.46
C LEU A 202 1.24 2.61 -18.47
N SER A 203 0.57 2.58 -19.62
CA SER A 203 0.83 1.62 -20.70
C SER A 203 2.28 1.66 -21.21
N PHE A 204 2.93 2.84 -21.17
CA PHE A 204 4.31 3.03 -21.65
C PHE A 204 5.36 2.19 -20.91
N VAL A 205 5.09 1.84 -19.64
CA VAL A 205 6.03 1.04 -18.83
C VAL A 205 5.65 -0.44 -18.79
N LEU A 206 4.58 -0.85 -19.48
CA LEU A 206 4.07 -2.21 -19.42
C LEU A 206 5.03 -3.24 -20.04
N GLU A 207 5.63 -2.92 -21.20
CA GLU A 207 6.61 -3.79 -21.85
C GLU A 207 7.84 -4.02 -20.95
N GLN A 208 8.39 -2.93 -20.41
CA GLN A 208 9.49 -2.98 -19.43
C GLN A 208 9.09 -3.79 -18.18
N ALA A 209 7.84 -3.68 -17.71
CA ALA A 209 7.36 -4.44 -16.57
C ALA A 209 7.38 -5.95 -16.88
N PHE A 210 6.96 -6.37 -18.07
CA PHE A 210 7.04 -7.78 -18.49
C PHE A 210 8.48 -8.28 -18.56
N ASP A 211 9.41 -7.49 -19.11
CA ASP A 211 10.82 -7.88 -19.19
C ASP A 211 11.44 -8.08 -17.80
N ILE A 212 11.10 -7.20 -16.84
CA ILE A 212 11.53 -7.33 -15.44
C ILE A 212 10.91 -8.59 -14.80
N VAL A 213 9.65 -8.90 -15.11
CA VAL A 213 8.97 -10.10 -14.62
C VAL A 213 9.68 -11.35 -15.14
N GLU A 214 10.01 -11.43 -16.44
CA GLU A 214 10.74 -12.57 -17.01
C GLU A 214 12.09 -12.82 -16.31
N GLN A 215 12.80 -11.75 -15.94
CA GLN A 215 14.10 -11.83 -15.26
C GLN A 215 14.01 -12.36 -13.81
N MET A 216 12.83 -12.39 -13.19
CA MET A 216 12.64 -12.84 -11.80
C MET A 216 13.07 -14.29 -11.54
N GLN A 217 13.12 -15.10 -12.59
CA GLN A 217 13.65 -16.46 -12.51
C GLN A 217 15.11 -16.49 -12.10
N GLN A 218 15.90 -15.47 -12.41
CA GLN A 218 17.34 -15.47 -12.07
C GLN A 218 17.57 -15.01 -10.63
N LYS A 219 16.95 -13.89 -10.26
CA LYS A 219 17.09 -13.28 -8.93
C LYS A 219 15.79 -12.61 -8.53
N LEU A 220 15.33 -12.90 -7.32
CA LEU A 220 14.17 -12.24 -6.73
C LEU A 220 14.61 -11.07 -5.86
N ASN A 221 14.05 -9.89 -6.10
CA ASN A 221 14.17 -8.73 -5.22
C ASN A 221 12.79 -8.08 -4.99
N MET A 222 12.73 -7.03 -4.16
CA MET A 222 11.47 -6.35 -3.87
C MET A 222 10.90 -5.59 -5.07
N SER A 223 11.74 -5.00 -5.94
CA SER A 223 11.25 -4.29 -7.11
C SER A 223 10.53 -5.24 -8.06
N ASN A 224 11.10 -6.41 -8.32
CA ASN A 224 10.47 -7.49 -9.08
C ASN A 224 9.07 -7.84 -8.59
N ILE A 225 8.89 -8.01 -7.26
CA ILE A 225 7.58 -8.33 -6.68
C ILE A 225 6.58 -7.20 -6.93
N PHE A 226 7.00 -5.94 -6.76
CA PHE A 226 6.11 -4.80 -7.03
C PHE A 226 5.83 -4.58 -8.52
N THR A 227 6.78 -4.90 -9.41
CA THR A 227 6.53 -4.93 -10.86
C THR A 227 5.53 -6.02 -11.21
N PHE A 228 5.61 -7.19 -10.56
CA PHE A 228 4.63 -8.25 -10.73
C PHE A 228 3.23 -7.83 -10.24
N ASP A 229 3.14 -7.15 -9.09
CA ASP A 229 1.89 -6.54 -8.60
C ASP A 229 1.34 -5.49 -9.59
N PHE A 230 2.22 -4.68 -10.22
CA PHE A 230 1.84 -3.70 -11.24
C PHE A 230 1.17 -4.39 -12.43
N VAL A 231 1.83 -5.39 -13.02
CA VAL A 231 1.30 -6.22 -14.11
C VAL A 231 -0.04 -6.84 -13.67
N GLY A 232 -0.06 -7.50 -12.51
CA GLY A 232 -1.26 -8.12 -11.98
C GLY A 232 -2.45 -7.18 -11.80
N LYS A 233 -2.21 -5.92 -11.43
CA LYS A 233 -3.27 -4.91 -11.27
C LYS A 233 -3.66 -4.26 -12.61
N TYR A 234 -2.72 -4.07 -13.53
CA TYR A 234 -2.94 -3.39 -14.81
C TYR A 234 -4.03 -4.08 -15.65
N ILE A 235 -3.99 -5.42 -15.70
CA ILE A 235 -4.92 -6.23 -16.52
C ILE A 235 -6.40 -5.94 -16.22
N LYS A 236 -6.73 -5.50 -15.00
CA LYS A 236 -8.09 -5.19 -14.58
C LYS A 236 -8.66 -3.96 -15.32
N PHE A 237 -7.81 -3.04 -15.73
CA PHE A 237 -8.20 -1.76 -16.32
C PHE A 237 -8.14 -1.79 -17.85
N ASP A 238 -7.31 -2.66 -18.41
CA ASP A 238 -7.19 -2.84 -19.85
C ASP A 238 -7.30 -4.34 -20.19
N THR A 239 -8.47 -4.77 -20.62
CA THR A 239 -8.67 -6.17 -21.01
C THR A 239 -8.07 -6.48 -22.38
N SER A 240 -7.75 -5.46 -23.18
CA SER A 240 -7.17 -5.64 -24.51
C SER A 240 -5.76 -6.21 -24.46
N VAL A 241 -5.07 -6.11 -23.32
CA VAL A 241 -3.74 -6.70 -23.12
C VAL A 241 -3.79 -8.19 -22.77
N ALA A 242 -4.96 -8.81 -22.59
CA ALA A 242 -5.10 -10.24 -22.28
C ALA A 242 -4.28 -11.18 -23.22
N PRO A 243 -4.22 -10.96 -24.55
CA PRO A 243 -3.36 -11.75 -25.44
C PRO A 243 -1.88 -11.67 -25.07
N ILE A 244 -1.40 -10.50 -24.64
CA ILE A 244 0.01 -10.30 -24.24
C ILE A 244 0.36 -11.17 -23.03
N TYR A 245 -0.56 -11.32 -22.06
CA TYR A 245 -0.34 -12.19 -20.89
C TYR A 245 -0.19 -13.66 -21.29
N ASN A 246 -0.95 -14.08 -22.30
CA ASN A 246 -0.86 -15.43 -22.84
C ASN A 246 0.44 -15.62 -23.62
N ASP A 247 0.80 -14.68 -24.50
CA ASP A 247 2.00 -14.74 -25.32
C ASP A 247 3.28 -14.72 -24.46
N LYS A 248 3.28 -13.90 -23.42
CA LYS A 248 4.34 -13.82 -22.40
C LYS A 248 4.27 -14.96 -21.37
N ARG A 249 3.30 -15.87 -21.49
CA ARG A 249 3.12 -17.06 -20.63
C ARG A 249 3.15 -16.74 -19.12
N ILE A 250 2.54 -15.63 -18.72
CA ILE A 250 2.65 -15.11 -17.35
C ILE A 250 2.10 -16.09 -16.31
N PHE A 251 1.07 -16.86 -16.64
CA PHE A 251 0.50 -17.85 -15.74
C PHE A 251 1.41 -19.07 -15.55
N ASP A 252 2.03 -19.56 -16.62
CA ASP A 252 3.03 -20.64 -16.50
C ASP A 252 4.25 -20.16 -15.72
N PHE A 253 4.68 -18.92 -15.98
CA PHE A 253 5.75 -18.29 -15.24
C PHE A 253 5.44 -18.15 -13.74
N SER A 254 4.17 -17.86 -13.41
CA SER A 254 3.70 -17.81 -12.02
C SER A 254 3.88 -19.15 -11.31
N ILE A 255 3.60 -20.29 -11.98
CA ILE A 255 3.83 -21.62 -11.42
C ILE A 255 5.31 -21.82 -11.10
N VAL A 256 6.19 -21.53 -12.06
CA VAL A 256 7.65 -21.64 -11.88
C VAL A 256 8.13 -20.79 -10.69
N LEU A 257 7.60 -19.58 -10.54
CA LEU A 257 7.91 -18.72 -9.39
C LEU A 257 7.39 -19.31 -8.07
N MET A 258 6.16 -19.85 -8.05
CA MET A 258 5.58 -20.50 -6.86
C MET A 258 6.38 -21.74 -6.45
N GLU A 259 6.91 -22.50 -7.41
CA GLU A 259 7.75 -23.68 -7.16
C GLU A 259 9.13 -23.30 -6.62
N LYS A 260 9.74 -22.26 -7.18
CA LYS A 260 11.09 -21.81 -6.83
C LYS A 260 11.14 -21.07 -5.49
N TYR A 261 10.12 -20.26 -5.18
CA TYR A 261 10.12 -19.35 -4.02
C TYR A 261 8.97 -19.66 -3.05
N GLN A 262 8.89 -20.92 -2.61
CA GLN A 262 7.74 -21.47 -1.86
C GLN A 262 7.41 -20.76 -0.54
N ASP A 263 8.42 -20.14 0.10
CA ASP A 263 8.28 -19.45 1.38
C ASP A 263 8.20 -17.92 1.24
N CYS A 264 8.19 -17.39 0.01
CA CYS A 264 8.12 -15.94 -0.22
C CYS A 264 6.67 -15.45 -0.20
N THR A 265 6.08 -15.27 0.98
CA THR A 265 4.68 -14.85 1.15
C THR A 265 4.29 -13.65 0.29
N ASN A 266 5.14 -12.61 0.20
CA ASN A 266 4.85 -11.42 -0.59
C ASN A 266 4.66 -11.75 -2.08
N LEU A 267 5.57 -12.55 -2.66
CA LEU A 267 5.47 -12.96 -4.07
C LEU A 267 4.24 -13.81 -4.33
N ILE A 268 3.98 -14.81 -3.48
CA ILE A 268 2.82 -15.70 -3.66
C ILE A 268 1.50 -14.92 -3.53
N VAL A 269 1.42 -13.94 -2.62
CA VAL A 269 0.28 -13.03 -2.51
C VAL A 269 0.11 -12.21 -3.79
N SER A 270 1.20 -11.66 -4.35
CA SER A 270 1.16 -10.92 -5.63
C SER A 270 0.67 -11.80 -6.79
N ILE A 271 1.14 -13.04 -6.87
CA ILE A 271 0.65 -14.03 -7.83
C ILE A 271 -0.84 -14.27 -7.64
N CYS A 272 -1.30 -14.52 -6.42
CA CYS A 272 -2.73 -14.72 -6.15
C CYS A 272 -3.58 -13.49 -6.54
N ARG A 273 -3.07 -12.26 -6.38
CA ARG A 273 -3.77 -11.05 -6.84
C ARG A 273 -3.86 -10.97 -8.35
N LEU A 274 -2.77 -11.24 -9.08
CA LEU A 274 -2.79 -11.36 -10.55
C LEU A 274 -3.87 -12.36 -10.98
N LEU A 275 -3.87 -13.55 -10.40
CA LEU A 275 -4.83 -14.61 -10.76
C LEU A 275 -6.27 -14.19 -10.50
N LYS A 276 -6.54 -13.55 -9.35
CA LYS A 276 -7.87 -13.02 -9.01
C LYS A 276 -8.33 -11.96 -10.03
N ASN A 277 -7.46 -11.04 -10.40
CA ASN A 277 -7.75 -10.00 -11.40
C ASN A 277 -7.94 -10.60 -12.80
N ALA A 278 -7.12 -11.59 -13.19
CA ALA A 278 -7.28 -12.29 -14.47
C ALA A 278 -8.60 -13.07 -14.53
N LEU A 279 -9.06 -13.63 -13.41
CA LEU A 279 -10.37 -14.28 -13.32
C LEU A 279 -11.56 -13.30 -13.36
N ASP A 280 -11.35 -11.99 -13.37
CA ASP A 280 -12.40 -11.02 -13.69
C ASP A 280 -12.60 -10.88 -15.21
N ILE A 281 -11.72 -11.47 -16.03
CA ILE A 281 -11.70 -11.38 -17.49
C ILE A 281 -12.05 -12.75 -18.08
N PRO A 282 -13.25 -12.93 -18.67
CA PRO A 282 -13.73 -14.23 -19.15
C PRO A 282 -12.77 -14.96 -20.10
N GLU A 283 -12.06 -14.23 -20.95
CA GLU A 283 -11.11 -14.75 -21.93
C GLU A 283 -9.93 -15.48 -21.27
N LEU A 284 -9.59 -15.10 -20.03
CA LEU A 284 -8.47 -15.67 -19.28
C LEU A 284 -8.90 -16.82 -18.36
N HIS A 285 -10.21 -17.04 -18.17
CA HIS A 285 -10.71 -18.10 -17.29
C HIS A 285 -10.14 -19.47 -17.65
N PRO A 286 -10.20 -19.94 -18.92
CA PRO A 286 -9.73 -21.28 -19.25
C PRO A 286 -8.21 -21.42 -19.05
N ILE A 287 -7.44 -20.36 -19.34
CA ILE A 287 -5.99 -20.35 -19.22
C ILE A 287 -5.59 -20.45 -17.74
N VAL A 288 -6.13 -19.57 -16.90
CA VAL A 288 -5.85 -19.56 -15.46
C VAL A 288 -6.29 -20.86 -14.83
N ILE A 289 -7.51 -21.32 -15.10
CA ILE A 289 -8.06 -22.53 -14.47
C ILE A 289 -7.23 -23.75 -14.87
N ARG A 290 -6.95 -23.96 -16.17
CA ARG A 290 -6.29 -25.18 -16.64
C ARG A 290 -4.81 -25.23 -16.29
N SER A 291 -4.12 -24.09 -16.23
CA SER A 291 -2.70 -24.07 -15.85
C SER A 291 -2.51 -24.08 -14.33
N ILE A 292 -3.21 -23.23 -13.59
CA ILE A 292 -2.89 -22.95 -12.19
C ILE A 292 -3.56 -23.91 -11.22
N VAL A 293 -4.84 -24.23 -11.41
CA VAL A 293 -5.61 -24.97 -10.42
C VAL A 293 -5.07 -26.39 -10.23
N PRO A 294 -4.72 -27.17 -11.28
CA PRO A 294 -4.10 -28.49 -11.09
C PRO A 294 -2.81 -28.43 -10.27
N TYR A 295 -1.96 -27.42 -10.52
CA TYR A 295 -0.75 -27.22 -9.75
C TYR A 295 -1.04 -26.91 -8.27
N MET A 296 -1.99 -26.03 -7.98
CA MET A 296 -2.38 -25.69 -6.61
C MET A 296 -2.99 -26.89 -5.86
N ILE A 297 -3.79 -27.73 -6.53
CA ILE A 297 -4.28 -29.00 -5.96
C ILE A 297 -3.11 -29.91 -5.62
N PHE A 298 -2.19 -30.10 -6.56
CA PHE A 298 -1.01 -30.93 -6.34
C PHE A 298 -0.19 -30.45 -5.14
N VAL A 299 0.13 -29.16 -5.07
CA VAL A 299 0.96 -28.61 -4.00
C VAL A 299 0.27 -28.68 -2.63
N THR A 300 -1.03 -28.44 -2.57
CA THR A 300 -1.79 -28.50 -1.31
C THR A 300 -1.91 -29.92 -0.74
N GLN A 301 -1.78 -30.94 -1.58
CA GLN A 301 -1.73 -32.35 -1.15
C GLN A 301 -0.35 -32.77 -0.63
N THR A 302 0.68 -31.94 -0.79
CA THR A 302 2.00 -32.25 -0.23
C THR A 302 2.01 -32.04 1.29
N GLU A 303 2.76 -32.87 2.02
CA GLU A 303 2.88 -32.78 3.48
C GLU A 303 3.76 -31.61 3.96
N LYS A 304 4.18 -30.72 3.05
CA LYS A 304 5.03 -29.58 3.39
C LYS A 304 4.21 -28.46 4.02
N ARG A 305 4.91 -27.53 4.68
CA ARG A 305 4.31 -26.30 5.23
C ARG A 305 5.10 -25.12 4.70
N ASN A 306 4.53 -24.38 3.76
CA ASN A 306 5.12 -23.20 3.16
C ASN A 306 4.03 -22.19 2.77
N ALA A 307 4.44 -20.99 2.36
CA ALA A 307 3.52 -19.93 1.97
C ALA A 307 2.68 -20.31 0.74
N THR A 308 3.28 -21.00 -0.24
CA THR A 308 2.59 -21.51 -1.43
C THR A 308 1.36 -22.35 -1.06
N ILE A 309 1.50 -23.34 -0.18
CA ILE A 309 0.39 -24.22 0.22
C ILE A 309 -0.74 -23.44 0.89
N ALA A 310 -0.41 -22.61 1.88
CA ALA A 310 -1.41 -21.84 2.62
C ALA A 310 -2.20 -20.88 1.70
N LEU A 311 -1.50 -20.22 0.78
CA LEU A 311 -2.11 -19.27 -0.15
C LEU A 311 -2.84 -19.97 -1.30
N SER A 312 -2.40 -21.15 -1.73
CA SER A 312 -3.13 -22.01 -2.66
C SER A 312 -4.47 -22.46 -2.08
N TYR A 313 -4.52 -22.90 -0.81
CA TYR A 313 -5.78 -23.20 -0.15
C TYR A 313 -6.71 -21.97 -0.10
N SER A 314 -6.18 -20.81 0.32
CA SER A 314 -6.96 -19.57 0.36
C SER A 314 -7.50 -19.20 -1.01
N PHE A 315 -6.68 -19.26 -2.06
CA PHE A 315 -7.09 -18.95 -3.42
C PHE A 315 -8.15 -19.92 -3.95
N LEU A 316 -7.96 -21.23 -3.76
CA LEU A 316 -8.93 -22.25 -4.19
C LEU A 316 -10.27 -22.10 -3.47
N SER A 317 -10.26 -21.75 -2.18
CA SER A 317 -11.49 -21.44 -1.43
C SER A 317 -12.23 -20.22 -1.99
N ASP A 318 -11.49 -19.14 -2.29
CA ASP A 318 -12.06 -17.94 -2.91
C ASP A 318 -12.61 -18.25 -4.31
N LEU A 319 -11.91 -19.09 -5.07
CA LEU A 319 -12.30 -19.49 -6.43
C LEU A 319 -13.59 -20.33 -6.43
N VAL A 320 -13.71 -21.30 -5.51
CA VAL A 320 -14.95 -22.08 -5.34
C VAL A 320 -16.11 -21.17 -4.98
N THR A 321 -15.89 -20.18 -4.10
CA THR A 321 -16.91 -19.19 -3.72
C THR A 321 -17.33 -18.34 -4.91
N LYS A 322 -16.39 -17.88 -5.73
CA LYS A 322 -16.66 -17.10 -6.95
C LYS A 322 -17.40 -17.94 -8.01
N ALA A 323 -17.07 -19.22 -8.14
CA ALA A 323 -17.73 -20.12 -9.09
C ALA A 323 -19.21 -20.37 -8.76
N GLN A 324 -19.64 -20.16 -7.51
CA GLN A 324 -21.06 -20.27 -7.14
C GLN A 324 -21.93 -19.23 -7.87
N THR A 325 -21.37 -18.06 -8.17
CA THR A 325 -22.07 -16.97 -8.84
C THR A 325 -21.76 -16.91 -10.34
N GLN A 326 -20.69 -17.56 -10.80
CA GLN A 326 -20.23 -17.52 -12.19
C GLN A 326 -20.24 -18.91 -12.86
N ARG A 327 -21.29 -19.18 -13.66
CA ARG A 327 -21.50 -20.47 -14.33
C ARG A 327 -20.34 -20.92 -15.20
N VAL A 328 -19.66 -19.98 -15.87
CA VAL A 328 -18.50 -20.28 -16.73
C VAL A 328 -17.33 -20.84 -15.91
N LEU A 329 -16.99 -20.17 -14.80
CA LEU A 329 -15.96 -20.66 -13.87
C LEU A 329 -16.32 -22.03 -13.30
N LYS A 330 -17.58 -22.24 -12.90
CA LYS A 330 -18.05 -23.53 -12.37
C LYS A 330 -17.81 -24.66 -13.38
N LYS A 331 -18.20 -24.45 -14.64
CA LYS A 331 -18.02 -25.45 -15.70
C LYS A 331 -16.54 -25.76 -15.96
N GLU A 332 -15.68 -24.74 -16.00
CA GLU A 332 -14.24 -24.95 -16.20
C GLU A 332 -13.59 -25.66 -15.01
N LEU A 333 -14.02 -25.39 -13.77
CA LEU A 333 -13.54 -26.11 -12.58
C LEU A 333 -13.99 -27.57 -12.55
N GLU A 334 -15.24 -27.85 -12.92
CA GLU A 334 -15.78 -29.21 -13.00
C GLU A 334 -15.08 -30.06 -14.07
N ALA A 335 -14.46 -29.42 -15.07
CA ALA A 335 -13.65 -30.10 -16.08
C ALA A 335 -12.27 -30.53 -15.57
N ILE A 336 -11.82 -30.06 -14.40
CA ILE A 336 -10.51 -30.42 -13.85
C ILE A 336 -10.58 -31.80 -13.17
N PRO A 337 -9.70 -32.74 -13.56
CA PRO A 337 -9.63 -34.05 -12.92
C PRO A 337 -9.43 -33.93 -11.40
N ASP A 338 -10.13 -34.77 -10.66
CA ASP A 338 -10.06 -34.86 -9.19
C ASP A 338 -10.44 -33.57 -8.44
N PHE A 339 -10.92 -32.50 -9.10
CA PHE A 339 -11.26 -31.26 -8.40
C PHE A 339 -12.34 -31.46 -7.34
N LYS A 340 -13.38 -32.24 -7.65
CA LYS A 340 -14.44 -32.60 -6.69
C LYS A 340 -13.88 -33.40 -5.51
N VAL A 341 -13.03 -34.40 -5.79
CA VAL A 341 -12.37 -35.23 -4.77
C VAL A 341 -11.48 -34.38 -3.87
N PHE A 342 -10.76 -33.42 -4.46
CA PHE A 342 -9.93 -32.46 -3.74
C PHE A 342 -10.77 -31.59 -2.80
N CYS A 343 -11.88 -31.04 -3.31
CA CYS A 343 -12.78 -30.20 -2.52
C CYS A 343 -13.27 -30.94 -1.28
N ASP A 344 -13.80 -32.15 -1.47
CA ASP A 344 -14.40 -32.96 -0.42
C ASP A 344 -13.38 -33.44 0.62
N LYS A 345 -12.20 -33.87 0.18
CA LYS A 345 -11.19 -34.49 1.06
C LYS A 345 -10.24 -33.49 1.74
N TYR A 346 -9.98 -32.34 1.11
CA TYR A 346 -8.93 -31.42 1.57
C TYR A 346 -9.44 -30.01 1.81
N LEU A 347 -10.09 -29.39 0.83
CA LEU A 347 -10.46 -27.98 0.91
C LEU A 347 -11.54 -27.70 1.95
N PHE A 348 -12.64 -28.48 1.97
CA PHE A 348 -13.70 -28.26 2.94
C PHE A 348 -13.25 -28.54 4.38
N PRO A 349 -12.54 -29.65 4.69
CA PRO A 349 -11.94 -29.84 6.01
C PRO A 349 -11.01 -28.70 6.43
N TYR A 350 -10.18 -28.20 5.51
CA TYR A 350 -9.31 -27.05 5.78
C TYR A 350 -10.10 -25.79 6.14
N ASN A 351 -11.15 -25.49 5.38
CA ASN A 351 -12.03 -24.35 5.67
C ASN A 351 -12.74 -24.49 7.03
N GLU A 352 -13.23 -25.70 7.36
CA GLU A 352 -13.83 -25.96 8.67
C GLU A 352 -12.83 -25.70 9.82
N LEU A 353 -11.55 -26.07 9.65
CA LEU A 353 -10.50 -25.79 10.61
C LEU A 353 -10.21 -24.30 10.74
N LEU A 354 -10.17 -23.54 9.63
CA LEU A 354 -9.95 -22.09 9.66
C LEU A 354 -11.07 -21.34 10.40
N TYR A 355 -12.33 -21.79 10.25
CA TYR A 355 -13.48 -21.19 10.93
C TYR A 355 -13.74 -21.75 12.32
N ALA A 356 -13.03 -22.81 12.74
CA ALA A 356 -13.14 -23.34 14.08
C ALA A 356 -12.66 -22.29 15.10
N LYS A 357 -13.37 -22.19 16.23
CA LYS A 357 -12.96 -21.29 17.32
C LYS A 357 -11.57 -21.70 17.82
N TYR A 358 -10.60 -20.80 17.65
CA TYR A 358 -9.24 -20.98 18.15
C TYR A 358 -9.27 -21.24 19.67
N GLY A 359 -8.58 -22.29 20.12
CA GLY A 359 -8.53 -22.69 21.54
C GLY A 359 -9.67 -23.58 22.05
N GLY A 360 -10.59 -24.04 21.19
CA GLY A 360 -11.66 -24.97 21.57
C GLY A 360 -12.78 -24.29 22.36
N GLY A 361 -13.87 -23.92 21.68
CA GLY A 361 -15.07 -23.45 22.35
C GLY A 361 -15.80 -24.61 23.04
N PHE A 362 -16.07 -24.47 24.35
CA PHE A 362 -17.01 -25.31 25.09
C PHE A 362 -18.27 -25.56 24.25
N SER A 363 -18.53 -26.82 23.95
CA SER A 363 -19.57 -27.22 23.00
C SER A 363 -20.95 -26.80 23.50
N ARG A 364 -21.61 -25.90 22.79
CA ARG A 364 -23.06 -26.05 22.57
C ARG A 364 -23.26 -26.49 21.13
N VAL A 365 -23.50 -27.79 21.01
CA VAL A 365 -23.90 -28.48 19.78
C VAL A 365 -25.03 -27.69 19.12
N ASN A 366 -24.77 -27.16 17.94
CA ASN A 366 -25.81 -26.90 16.96
C ASN A 366 -25.21 -27.09 15.55
N ARG A 367 -25.41 -28.31 15.03
CA ARG A 367 -25.18 -28.64 13.62
C ARG A 367 -26.14 -27.81 12.77
N ARG A 368 -25.62 -26.82 12.03
CA ARG A 368 -26.25 -26.37 10.78
C ARG A 368 -25.48 -26.98 9.63
N LYS A 369 -26.19 -27.70 8.76
CA LYS A 369 -25.69 -28.30 7.52
C LYS A 369 -25.19 -27.19 6.60
N SER A 370 -23.93 -27.30 6.16
CA SER A 370 -23.44 -26.62 4.96
C SER A 370 -24.19 -27.17 3.75
N SER A 371 -24.71 -26.26 2.92
CA SER A 371 -25.33 -26.58 1.64
C SER A 371 -24.26 -27.12 0.68
N SER A 372 -24.43 -28.36 0.21
CA SER A 372 -23.57 -29.00 -0.77
C SER A 372 -23.67 -28.29 -2.13
N LEU A 373 -22.52 -27.87 -2.65
CA LEU A 373 -22.34 -27.19 -3.94
C LEU A 373 -22.64 -28.04 -5.18
N PHE A 374 -22.73 -29.35 -4.97
CA PHE A 374 -22.95 -30.37 -5.98
C PHE A 374 -24.13 -31.23 -5.53
N VAL A 375 -25.34 -30.69 -5.63
CA VAL A 375 -26.55 -31.52 -5.73
C VAL A 375 -26.95 -31.44 -7.19
N ASP A 376 -27.12 -32.61 -7.80
CA ASP A 376 -27.44 -32.81 -9.22
C ASP A 376 -28.62 -31.97 -9.71
#